data_AF-A0A7S3HTS5-F1
#
_entry.id   AF-A0A7S3HTS5-F1
#
_cell.length_a   1.000
_cell.length_b   1.000
_cell.length_c   1.000
_cell.angle_alpha   90.00
_cell.angle_beta   90.00
_cell.angle_gamma   90.00
#
_symmetry.space_group_name_H-M   'P 1'
#
loop_
_entity.id
_entity.type
_entity.pdbx_description
1 polymer ?
#
loop_
_entity_poly.entity_id
_entity_poly.type
_entity_poly.pdbx_seq_one_letter_code
_entity_poly.pdbx_strand_id
1 'polypeptide(L)'
;TDILKAYSIKAHGGDGKVIGQGLINDTWMIEDTSGNAFILQRVNHSVFKKPHIIDQNLRLLQVFLNKERPEYVFTSPISNTCGETLTEVEGNFYRMFHFVPDSHCFDTVQHSELAYEAAKQFGE
;
A
#
# COMPACT_ATOMS: atom_id res chain seq x y z
N THR A 1 13.95 -1.50 -10.53
CA THR A 1 15.01 -2.48 -10.83
C THR A 1 15.97 -2.80 -9.67
N ASP A 2 15.91 -2.15 -8.51
CA ASP A 2 16.50 -2.73 -7.26
C ASP A 2 15.47 -2.92 -6.14
N ILE A 3 14.42 -2.09 -6.10
CA ILE A 3 13.36 -2.22 -5.11
C ILE A 3 12.61 -3.56 -5.19
N LEU A 4 12.27 -4.07 -6.38
CA LEU A 4 11.59 -5.36 -6.53
C LEU A 4 12.44 -6.54 -6.04
N LYS A 5 13.78 -6.44 -6.18
CA LYS A 5 14.72 -7.45 -5.66
C LYS A 5 14.69 -7.50 -4.14
N ALA A 6 14.55 -6.35 -3.47
CA ALA A 6 14.42 -6.28 -2.02
C ALA A 6 13.19 -7.07 -1.51
N TYR A 7 12.16 -7.26 -2.35
CA TYR A 7 10.98 -8.05 -2.04
C TYR A 7 10.99 -9.47 -2.66
N SER A 8 12.08 -9.88 -3.32
CA SER A 8 12.14 -11.13 -4.10
C SER A 8 11.06 -11.25 -5.18
N ILE A 9 10.53 -10.13 -5.68
CA ILE A 9 9.48 -10.11 -6.70
C ILE A 9 10.14 -10.13 -8.09
N LYS A 10 9.76 -11.14 -8.88
CA LYS A 10 10.06 -11.21 -10.32
C LYS A 10 8.85 -10.69 -11.08
N ALA A 11 8.91 -9.47 -11.58
CA ALA A 11 7.81 -8.89 -12.34
C ALA A 11 7.66 -9.56 -13.72
N HIS A 12 6.43 -9.68 -14.20
CA HIS A 12 6.20 -9.87 -15.64
C HIS A 12 6.79 -8.66 -16.39
N GLY A 13 7.53 -8.91 -17.48
CA GLY A 13 8.33 -7.87 -18.16
C GLY A 13 7.55 -6.60 -18.49
N GLY A 14 8.13 -5.44 -18.19
CA GLY A 14 7.50 -4.12 -18.27
C GLY A 14 7.24 -3.57 -16.87
N ASP A 15 8.06 -2.61 -16.44
CA ASP A 15 7.99 -2.00 -15.11
C ASP A 15 6.56 -1.49 -14.79
N GLY A 16 6.16 -1.67 -13.53
CA GLY A 16 4.81 -1.49 -12.99
C GLY A 16 3.86 -0.49 -13.65
N LYS A 17 2.57 -0.85 -13.71
CA LYS A 17 1.50 0.05 -14.17
C LYS A 17 1.30 1.17 -13.14
N VAL A 18 1.47 2.42 -13.53
CA VAL A 18 1.08 3.56 -12.68
C VAL A 18 -0.42 3.46 -12.40
N ILE A 19 -0.82 3.55 -11.13
CA ILE A 19 -2.23 3.47 -10.73
C ILE A 19 -2.65 4.63 -9.83
N GLY A 20 -3.89 5.08 -10.03
CA GLY A 20 -4.56 6.08 -9.21
C GLY A 20 -4.34 7.53 -9.64
N GLN A 21 -5.23 8.41 -9.17
CA GLN A 21 -5.12 9.87 -9.27
C GLN A 21 -4.38 10.48 -8.07
N GLY A 22 -3.57 9.68 -7.37
CA GLY A 22 -2.95 10.09 -6.11
C GLY A 22 -2.02 11.28 -6.27
N LEU A 23 -2.24 12.35 -5.51
CA LEU A 23 -1.47 13.60 -5.61
C LEU A 23 -0.26 13.65 -4.65
N ILE A 24 -0.13 12.66 -3.75
CA ILE A 24 0.87 12.70 -2.68
C ILE A 24 2.02 11.74 -2.96
N ASN A 25 1.76 10.43 -3.01
CA ASN A 25 2.76 9.38 -3.23
C ASN A 25 2.68 8.85 -4.66
N ASP A 26 3.82 8.53 -5.26
CA ASP A 26 3.83 7.80 -6.53
C ASP A 26 3.44 6.34 -6.26
N THR A 27 2.48 5.83 -7.02
CA THR A 27 1.87 4.51 -6.80
C THR A 27 1.87 3.70 -8.09
N TRP A 28 2.38 2.47 -8.00
CA TRP A 28 2.42 1.50 -9.10
C TRP A 28 1.80 0.18 -8.67
N MET A 29 1.11 -0.47 -9.60
CA MET A 29 0.71 -1.86 -9.51
C MET A 29 1.76 -2.74 -10.18
N ILE A 30 2.27 -3.73 -9.45
CA ILE A 30 3.27 -4.69 -9.92
C ILE A 30 2.60 -6.06 -9.97
N GLU A 31 2.70 -6.72 -11.12
CA GLU A 31 2.30 -8.12 -11.27
C GLU A 31 3.54 -9.00 -11.35
N ASP A 32 3.61 -10.04 -10.52
CA ASP A 32 4.70 -11.00 -10.54
C ASP A 32 4.44 -12.15 -11.53
N THR A 33 5.50 -12.91 -11.84
CA THR A 33 5.44 -14.06 -12.77
C THR A 33 4.54 -15.21 -12.31
N SER A 34 4.08 -15.17 -11.05
CA SER A 34 3.19 -16.16 -10.45
C SER A 34 1.73 -15.70 -10.44
N GLY A 35 1.43 -14.52 -10.98
CA GLY A 35 0.08 -13.95 -11.04
C GLY A 35 -0.36 -13.18 -9.80
N ASN A 36 0.54 -12.92 -8.84
CA ASN A 36 0.23 -12.06 -7.70
C ASN A 36 0.38 -10.59 -8.09
N ALA A 37 -0.52 -9.75 -7.57
CA ALA A 37 -0.47 -8.30 -7.75
C ALA A 37 -0.11 -7.60 -6.43
N PHE A 38 0.67 -6.52 -6.55
CA PHE A 38 1.16 -5.72 -5.44
C PHE A 38 0.99 -4.24 -5.73
N ILE A 39 0.88 -3.44 -4.68
CA ILE A 39 0.96 -1.98 -4.75
C ILE A 39 2.29 -1.50 -4.20
N LEU A 40 3.14 -0.99 -5.08
CA LEU A 40 4.37 -0.30 -4.74
C LEU A 40 4.09 1.19 -4.59
N GLN A 41 4.48 1.77 -3.46
CA GLN A 41 4.43 3.22 -3.25
C GLN A 41 5.81 3.77 -2.96
N ARG A 42 6.18 4.85 -3.66
CA ARG A 42 7.27 5.73 -3.26
C ARG A 42 6.69 6.85 -2.40
N VAL A 43 7.15 6.91 -1.15
CA VAL A 43 6.72 7.94 -0.21
C VAL A 43 7.29 9.29 -0.62
N ASN A 44 6.41 10.28 -0.75
CA ASN A 44 6.84 11.65 -1.00
C ASN A 44 7.41 12.26 0.27
N HIS A 45 8.72 12.12 0.44
CA HIS A 45 9.43 12.64 1.60
C HIS A 45 9.57 14.18 1.61
N SER A 46 9.13 14.87 0.55
CA SER A 46 8.98 16.33 0.58
C SER A 46 7.75 16.76 1.39
N VAL A 47 6.69 15.96 1.40
CA VAL A 47 5.49 16.14 2.24
C VAL A 47 5.73 15.47 3.60
N PHE A 48 6.15 14.21 3.58
CA PHE A 48 6.40 13.41 4.76
C PHE A 48 7.89 13.41 5.14
N LYS A 49 8.34 14.47 5.83
CA LYS A 49 9.76 14.69 6.16
C LYS A 49 10.43 13.57 6.95
N LYS A 50 9.66 12.71 7.61
CA LYS A 50 10.12 11.58 8.41
C LYS A 50 9.35 10.30 8.05
N PRO A 51 9.67 9.65 6.90
CA PRO A 51 8.93 8.48 6.42
C PRO A 51 8.84 7.32 7.43
N HIS A 52 9.87 7.14 8.25
CA HIS A 52 9.90 6.14 9.33
C HIS A 52 8.78 6.30 10.37
N ILE A 53 8.30 7.54 10.62
CA ILE A 53 7.18 7.76 11.54
C ILE A 53 5.89 7.19 10.96
N ILE A 54 5.70 7.27 9.63
CA ILE A 54 4.51 6.71 8.96
C ILE A 54 4.55 5.19 9.03
N ASP A 55 5.71 4.59 8.77
CA ASP A 55 5.90 3.15 8.91
C ASP A 55 5.61 2.68 10.35
N GLN A 56 6.14 3.40 11.34
CA GLN A 56 5.89 3.11 12.75
C GLN A 56 4.40 3.22 13.10
N ASN A 57 3.71 4.25 12.62
CA ASN A 57 2.27 4.41 12.85
C ASN A 57 1.47 3.26 12.25
N LEU A 58 1.79 2.85 11.01
CA LEU A 58 1.14 1.69 10.38
C LEU A 58 1.40 0.40 11.14
N ARG A 59 2.61 0.20 11.67
CA ARG A 59 2.96 -0.96 12.51
C ARG A 59 2.14 -0.97 13.80
N LEU A 60 2.03 0.18 14.47
CA LEU A 60 1.24 0.29 15.71
C LEU A 60 -0.24 0.03 15.45
N LEU A 61 -0.80 0.55 14.36
CA LEU A 61 -2.17 0.26 13.94
C LEU A 61 -2.36 -1.23 13.66
N GLN A 62 -1.44 -1.86 12.92
CA GLN A 62 -1.52 -3.29 12.62
C GLN A 62 -1.48 -4.15 13.90
N VAL A 63 -0.59 -3.83 14.85
CA VAL A 63 -0.50 -4.54 16.14
C VAL A 63 -1.79 -4.37 16.94
N PHE A 64 -2.33 -3.15 17.00
CA PHE A 64 -3.56 -2.86 17.71
C PHE A 64 -4.76 -3.60 17.09
N LEU A 65 -4.95 -3.49 15.77
CA LEU A 65 -6.07 -4.10 15.06
C LEU A 65 -6.01 -5.63 15.12
N ASN A 66 -4.83 -6.24 14.99
CA ASN A 66 -4.70 -7.71 15.16
C ASN A 66 -5.11 -8.21 16.54
N LYS A 67 -4.95 -7.37 17.57
CA LYS A 67 -5.29 -7.72 18.94
C LYS A 67 -6.78 -7.48 19.23
N GLU A 68 -7.29 -6.33 18.83
CA GLU A 68 -8.62 -5.87 19.24
C GLU A 68 -9.72 -6.23 18.21
N ARG A 69 -9.36 -6.39 16.93
CA ARG A 69 -10.28 -6.67 15.81
C ARG A 69 -9.62 -7.58 14.76
N PRO A 70 -9.28 -8.84 15.10
CA PRO A 70 -8.57 -9.76 14.21
C PRO A 70 -9.33 -10.08 12.91
N GLU A 71 -10.64 -9.87 12.88
CA GLU A 71 -11.50 -10.00 11.70
C GLU A 71 -11.39 -8.81 10.73
N TYR A 72 -10.86 -7.67 11.19
CA TYR A 72 -10.73 -6.48 10.38
C TYR A 72 -9.54 -6.61 9.41
N VAL A 73 -9.83 -6.53 8.11
CA VAL A 73 -8.83 -6.65 7.05
C VAL A 73 -8.08 -5.31 6.89
N PHE A 74 -7.03 -5.13 7.68
CA PHE A 74 -6.14 -3.96 7.57
C PHE A 74 -5.10 -4.14 6.47
N THR A 75 -4.95 -3.12 5.61
CA THR A 75 -3.93 -3.12 4.56
C THR A 75 -2.59 -2.59 5.11
N SER A 76 -1.77 -3.48 5.65
CA SER A 76 -0.40 -3.13 6.09
C SER A 76 0.64 -3.32 5.00
N PRO A 77 1.77 -2.60 5.07
CA PRO A 77 2.90 -2.90 4.20
C PRO A 77 3.46 -4.30 4.46
N ILE A 78 3.89 -4.98 3.39
CA ILE A 78 4.60 -6.25 3.47
C ILE A 78 6.09 -6.02 3.75
N SER A 79 6.71 -6.94 4.49
CA SER A 79 8.15 -6.88 4.75
C SER A 79 8.96 -7.25 3.50
N ASN A 80 10.09 -6.57 3.35
CA ASN A 80 11.16 -6.95 2.43
C ASN A 80 11.89 -8.21 2.96
N THR A 81 12.89 -8.69 2.21
CA THR A 81 13.70 -9.86 2.59
C THR A 81 14.51 -9.69 3.86
N CYS A 82 14.70 -8.46 4.33
CA CYS A 82 15.35 -8.11 5.60
C CYS A 82 14.36 -7.96 6.76
N GLY A 83 13.05 -8.14 6.52
CA GLY A 83 12.00 -7.98 7.54
C GLY A 83 11.45 -6.56 7.68
N GLU A 84 11.93 -5.60 6.89
CA GLU A 84 11.57 -4.18 6.98
C GLU A 84 10.39 -3.84 6.07
N THR A 85 9.47 -3.01 6.56
CA THR A 85 8.25 -2.60 5.82
C THR A 85 8.42 -1.29 5.05
N LEU A 86 9.50 -0.56 5.32
CA LEU A 86 9.93 0.63 4.61
C LEU A 86 11.36 0.39 4.11
N THR A 87 11.54 0.37 2.79
CA THR A 87 12.83 0.12 2.15
C THR A 87 13.38 1.42 1.55
N GLU A 88 14.63 1.75 1.88
CA GLU A 88 15.33 2.87 1.26
C GLU A 88 16.18 2.40 0.07
N VAL A 89 15.99 3.01 -1.09
CA VAL A 89 16.78 2.76 -2.30
C VAL A 89 17.08 4.10 -2.95
N GLU A 90 18.37 4.39 -3.17
CA GLU A 90 18.83 5.62 -3.85
C GLU A 90 18.24 6.91 -3.24
N GLY A 91 18.16 6.99 -1.90
CA GLY A 91 17.62 8.14 -1.17
C GLY A 91 16.09 8.28 -1.27
N ASN A 92 15.39 7.30 -1.84
CA ASN A 92 13.94 7.25 -1.91
C ASN A 92 13.40 6.16 -0.97
N PHE A 93 12.22 6.41 -0.41
CA PHE A 93 11.57 5.52 0.53
C PHE A 93 10.39 4.81 -0.12
N TYR A 94 10.38 3.49 -0.02
CA TYR A 94 9.40 2.63 -0.67
C TYR A 94 8.71 1.73 0.34
N ARG A 95 7.44 1.44 0.08
CA ARG A 95 6.65 0.46 0.80
C ARG A 95 5.80 -0.33 -0.19
N MET A 96 5.56 -1.60 0.11
CA MET A 96 4.83 -2.52 -0.75
C MET A 96 3.61 -3.05 0.00
N PHE A 97 2.48 -3.22 -0.70
CA PHE A 97 1.25 -3.83 -0.15
C PHE A 97 0.78 -4.95 -1.07
N HIS A 98 -0.01 -5.88 -0.54
CA HIS A 98 -0.81 -6.76 -1.38
C HIS A 98 -1.87 -5.93 -2.13
N PHE A 99 -2.09 -6.26 -3.40
CA PHE A 99 -3.26 -5.76 -4.11
C PHE A 99 -4.54 -6.41 -3.55
N VAL A 100 -5.62 -5.64 -3.43
CA VAL A 100 -6.93 -6.15 -3.00
C VAL A 100 -7.76 -6.46 -4.24
N PRO A 101 -7.88 -7.75 -4.64
CA PRO A 101 -8.67 -8.13 -5.81
C PRO A 101 -10.16 -7.86 -5.56
N ASP A 102 -10.93 -7.84 -6.64
CA ASP A 102 -12.39 -7.67 -6.61
C ASP A 102 -12.88 -6.42 -5.83
N SER A 103 -12.05 -5.37 -5.83
CA SER A 103 -12.35 -4.09 -5.21
C SER A 103 -12.75 -3.03 -6.25
N HIS A 104 -13.61 -2.10 -5.84
CA HIS A 104 -14.04 -0.97 -6.64
C HIS A 104 -13.68 0.33 -5.93
N CYS A 105 -13.05 1.26 -6.66
CA CYS A 105 -12.78 2.61 -6.20
C CYS A 105 -13.67 3.59 -6.95
N PHE A 106 -14.36 4.45 -6.20
CA PHE A 106 -15.24 5.48 -6.77
C PHE A 106 -14.65 6.86 -6.50
N ASP A 107 -14.30 7.59 -7.57
CA ASP A 107 -13.73 8.95 -7.45
C ASP A 107 -14.77 9.99 -7.00
N THR A 108 -16.05 9.74 -7.30
CA THR A 108 -17.17 10.62 -6.95
C THR A 108 -18.37 9.79 -6.55
N VAL A 109 -19.18 10.31 -5.61
CA VAL A 109 -20.40 9.65 -5.14
C VAL A 109 -21.41 9.63 -6.28
N GLN A 110 -21.71 8.43 -6.78
CA GLN A 110 -22.67 8.22 -7.86
C GLN A 110 -24.11 8.04 -7.35
N HIS A 111 -24.27 7.52 -6.12
CA HIS A 111 -25.57 7.18 -5.50
C HIS A 111 -25.47 7.33 -3.98
N SER A 112 -26.59 7.57 -3.30
CA SER A 112 -26.66 7.74 -1.85
C SER A 112 -26.12 6.54 -1.07
N GLU A 113 -26.28 5.34 -1.61
CA GLU A 113 -25.87 4.08 -0.99
C GLU A 113 -24.34 4.02 -0.82
N LEU A 114 -23.59 4.54 -1.80
CA LEU A 114 -22.13 4.63 -1.69
C LEU A 114 -21.69 5.57 -0.57
N ALA A 115 -22.39 6.70 -0.39
CA ALA A 115 -22.12 7.62 0.71
C ALA A 115 -22.45 7.00 2.07
N TYR A 116 -23.55 6.24 2.15
CA TYR A 116 -23.92 5.51 3.36
C TYR A 116 -22.87 4.45 3.72
N GLU A 117 -22.48 3.57 2.79
CA GLU A 117 -21.48 2.53 3.05
C GLU A 117 -20.11 3.12 3.42
N ALA A 118 -19.69 4.20 2.76
CA ALA A 118 -18.47 4.91 3.13
C ALA A 118 -18.54 5.49 4.55
N ALA A 119 -19.63 6.19 4.89
CA ALA A 119 -19.81 6.79 6.22
C ALA A 119 -19.88 5.71 7.32
N LYS A 120 -20.56 4.60 7.04
CA LYS A 120 -20.62 3.44 7.93
C LYS A 120 -19.22 2.88 8.19
N GLN A 121 -18.43 2.64 7.15
CA GLN A 121 -17.06 2.13 7.30
C GLN A 121 -16.11 3.11 8.01
N PHE A 122 -16.27 4.42 7.83
CA PHE A 122 -15.47 5.40 8.61
C PHE A 122 -15.87 5.47 10.09
N GLY A 123 -17.09 5.08 10.45
CA GLY A 123 -17.59 5.11 11.82
C GLY A 123 -17.42 3.80 12.60
N GLU A 124 -17.04 2.70 11.94
CA GLU A 124 -16.83 1.37 12.54
C GLU A 124 -15.59 1.29 13.41
#